data_AF-A0A398AT49-F1
#
_entry.id   AF-A0A398AT49-F1
#
_cell.length_a   1.000
_cell.length_b   1.000
_cell.length_c   1.000
_cell.angle_alpha   90.00
_cell.angle_beta   90.00
_cell.angle_gamma   90.00
#
_symmetry.space_group_name_H-M   'P 1'
#
loop_
_entity.id
_entity.type
_entity.pdbx_description
1 polymer ?
#
loop_
_entity_poly.entity_id
_entity_poly.type
_entity_poly.pdbx_seq_one_letter_code
_entity_poly.pdbx_strand_id
1 'polypeptide(L)'
;MVAYIKSNVFLVFMIVLHLIVSSYARLGMMVTEGEIESICNKKDVDSTLCFEVLKPNPTIAKLDFTGLANFMINYTSRNVSDVLKEIKLYEGNTTDLQTIKLCEEMYNLSLIWDDHALKALGAKDYDSVNFNVGGTLGNMITCNEELSTMEPVPQSLIAKNTVIKNLSNIVLTILECFIRKGSIYCSH
;
A
#
# COMPACT_ATOMS: atom_id res chain seq x y z
N MET A 1 36.46 -15.21 48.57
CA MET A 1 36.38 -14.56 47.23
C MET A 1 35.10 -15.01 46.52
N VAL A 2 33.93 -14.67 47.03
CA VAL A 2 32.63 -15.10 46.43
C VAL A 2 31.59 -13.99 46.61
N ALA A 3 31.92 -12.79 46.14
CA ALA A 3 30.96 -11.68 46.04
C ALA A 3 31.00 -10.99 44.68
N TYR A 4 31.90 -11.40 43.77
CA TYR A 4 32.13 -10.69 42.51
C TYR A 4 31.43 -11.31 41.28
N ILE A 5 30.89 -12.53 41.40
CA ILE A 5 30.27 -13.24 40.25
C ILE A 5 28.75 -12.94 40.12
N LYS A 6 28.11 -12.48 41.20
CA LYS A 6 26.65 -12.25 41.24
C LYS A 6 26.21 -10.95 40.54
N SER A 7 27.10 -9.97 40.39
CA SER A 7 26.79 -8.66 39.79
C SER A 7 26.75 -8.70 38.25
N ASN A 8 27.70 -9.41 37.62
CA ASN A 8 27.79 -9.49 36.15
C ASN A 8 26.65 -10.29 35.52
N VAL A 9 26.20 -11.38 36.13
CA VAL A 9 25.09 -12.20 35.60
C VAL A 9 23.78 -11.41 35.63
N PHE A 10 23.53 -10.65 36.69
CA PHE A 10 22.34 -9.79 36.81
C PHE A 10 22.34 -8.65 35.79
N LEU A 11 23.51 -8.03 35.57
CA LEU A 11 23.69 -6.98 34.55
C LEU A 11 23.46 -7.51 33.13
N VAL A 12 24.00 -8.68 32.80
CA VAL A 12 23.78 -9.32 31.49
C VAL A 12 22.30 -9.66 31.29
N PHE A 13 21.62 -10.18 32.32
CA PHE A 13 20.19 -10.48 32.25
C PHE A 13 19.34 -9.21 32.06
N MET A 14 19.69 -8.11 32.73
CA MET A 14 19.03 -6.81 32.55
C MET A 14 19.25 -6.24 31.15
N ILE A 15 20.45 -6.35 30.58
CA ILE A 15 20.76 -5.90 29.21
C ILE A 15 19.95 -6.72 28.19
N VAL A 16 19.90 -8.04 28.36
CA VAL A 16 19.10 -8.93 27.50
C VAL A 16 17.61 -8.61 27.62
N LEU A 17 17.08 -8.38 28.82
CA LEU A 17 15.69 -7.94 29.01
C LEU A 17 15.41 -6.58 28.36
N HIS A 18 16.31 -5.60 28.44
CA HIS A 18 16.14 -4.30 27.76
C HIS A 18 16.15 -4.43 26.24
N LEU A 19 16.99 -5.32 25.68
CA LEU A 19 17.04 -5.60 24.24
C LEU A 19 15.79 -6.34 23.75
N ILE A 20 15.23 -7.21 24.58
CA ILE A 20 13.97 -7.89 24.29
C ILE A 20 12.81 -6.87 24.35
N VAL A 21 12.74 -6.03 25.39
CA VAL A 21 11.70 -4.99 25.55
C VAL A 21 11.77 -3.92 24.45
N SER A 22 12.96 -3.50 24.01
CA SER A 22 13.12 -2.52 22.93
C SER A 22 12.62 -3.03 21.58
N SER A 23 12.69 -4.35 21.35
CA SER A 23 12.14 -4.98 20.14
C SER A 23 10.61 -5.07 20.12
N TYR A 24 9.96 -5.02 21.29
CA TYR A 24 8.50 -5.01 21.44
C TYR A 24 7.90 -3.59 21.47
N ALA A 25 8.69 -2.56 21.75
CA ALA A 25 8.20 -1.18 21.90
C ALA A 25 7.69 -0.52 20.59
N ARG A 26 7.87 -1.15 19.42
CA ARG A 26 7.30 -0.66 18.16
C ARG A 26 5.92 -1.22 17.82
N LEU A 27 5.37 -2.16 18.61
CA LEU A 27 3.98 -2.58 18.43
C LEU A 27 3.04 -1.49 18.96
N GLY A 28 2.47 -0.68 18.06
CA GLY A 28 1.37 0.23 18.36
C GLY A 28 1.73 1.71 18.48
N MET A 29 2.89 2.14 17.98
CA MET A 29 3.13 3.59 17.80
C MET A 29 2.35 4.08 16.57
N MET A 30 1.60 5.16 16.76
CA MET A 30 0.93 5.87 15.67
C MET A 30 1.99 6.42 14.70
N VAL A 31 1.66 6.46 13.42
CA VAL A 31 2.53 6.99 12.37
C VAL A 31 2.74 8.49 12.62
N THR A 32 4.01 8.88 12.67
CA THR A 32 4.46 10.25 12.83
C THR A 32 4.57 10.97 11.48
N GLU A 33 4.63 12.31 11.49
CA GLU A 33 4.85 13.10 10.27
C GLU A 33 6.17 12.71 9.58
N GLY A 34 7.24 12.44 10.34
CA GLY A 34 8.52 12.00 9.79
C GLY A 34 8.46 10.60 9.15
N GLU A 35 7.59 9.72 9.63
CA GLU A 35 7.35 8.41 9.00
C GLU A 35 6.54 8.55 7.71
N ILE A 36 5.56 9.46 7.65
CA ILE A 36 4.85 9.80 6.39
C ILE A 36 5.84 10.37 5.38
N GLU A 37 6.70 11.30 5.79
CA GLU A 37 7.76 11.84 4.94
C GLU A 37 8.69 10.73 4.44
N SER A 38 9.08 9.79 5.32
CA SER A 38 9.90 8.64 4.94
C SER A 38 9.20 7.75 3.90
N ILE A 39 7.88 7.51 4.03
CA ILE A 39 7.09 6.76 3.04
C ILE A 39 7.06 7.51 1.71
N CYS A 40 6.67 8.79 1.71
CA CYS A 40 6.44 9.56 0.49
C CYS A 40 7.73 9.94 -0.25
N ASN A 41 8.88 9.85 0.40
CA ASN A 41 10.20 10.06 -0.21
C ASN A 41 10.88 8.74 -0.63
N LYS A 42 10.23 7.57 -0.47
CA LYS A 42 10.80 6.32 -0.98
C LYS A 42 10.89 6.36 -2.50
N LYS A 43 11.94 5.70 -3.01
CA LYS A 43 12.14 5.54 -4.45
C LYS A 43 10.92 4.86 -5.06
N ASP A 44 10.53 5.31 -6.25
CA ASP A 44 9.42 4.80 -7.05
C ASP A 44 8.01 5.11 -6.47
N VAL A 45 7.92 5.84 -5.35
CA VAL A 45 6.66 6.42 -4.85
C VAL A 45 6.41 7.77 -5.53
N ASP A 46 5.18 7.99 -5.99
CA ASP A 46 4.72 9.31 -6.40
C ASP A 46 4.58 10.21 -5.16
N SER A 47 5.62 10.98 -4.89
CA SER A 47 5.72 11.82 -3.69
C SER A 47 4.57 12.84 -3.61
N THR A 48 4.18 13.44 -4.74
CA THR A 48 3.12 14.46 -4.76
C THR A 48 1.78 13.84 -4.38
N LEU A 49 1.42 12.73 -5.03
CA LEU A 49 0.19 12.00 -4.71
C LEU A 49 0.20 11.47 -3.28
N CYS A 50 1.35 10.95 -2.82
CA CYS A 50 1.49 10.42 -1.47
C CYS A 50 1.23 11.49 -0.41
N PHE A 51 1.85 12.66 -0.54
CA PHE A 51 1.61 13.77 0.41
C PHE A 51 0.20 14.33 0.32
N GLU A 52 -0.42 14.32 -0.86
CA GLU A 52 -1.81 14.74 -1.02
C GLU A 52 -2.76 13.81 -0.24
N VAL A 53 -2.60 12.49 -0.41
CA VAL A 53 -3.49 11.48 0.19
C VAL A 53 -3.21 11.29 1.68
N LEU A 54 -1.93 11.30 2.07
CA LEU A 54 -1.49 11.13 3.47
C LEU A 54 -1.35 12.45 4.22
N LYS A 55 -1.92 13.53 3.69
CA LYS A 55 -1.90 14.84 4.33
C LYS A 55 -2.31 14.71 5.80
N PRO A 56 -1.46 15.16 6.75
CA PRO A 56 -1.72 14.99 8.18
C PRO A 56 -3.10 15.54 8.55
N ASN A 57 -3.90 14.68 9.16
CA ASN A 57 -5.20 15.04 9.72
C ASN A 57 -5.49 14.17 10.94
N PRO A 58 -6.49 14.52 11.77
CA PRO A 58 -6.76 13.80 13.02
C PRO A 58 -7.10 12.32 12.85
N THR A 59 -7.51 11.87 11.66
CA THR A 59 -7.72 10.45 11.35
C THR A 59 -6.39 9.75 11.09
N ILE A 60 -5.58 10.29 10.18
CA ILE A 60 -4.27 9.70 9.82
C ILE A 60 -3.32 9.66 11.02
N ALA A 61 -3.29 10.72 11.84
CA ALA A 61 -2.42 10.82 13.00
C ALA A 61 -2.68 9.76 14.10
N LYS A 62 -3.78 9.01 14.00
CA LYS A 62 -4.14 7.94 14.95
C LYS A 62 -3.85 6.54 14.43
N LEU A 63 -3.45 6.40 13.17
CA LEU A 63 -3.21 5.11 12.55
C LEU A 63 -1.79 4.64 12.88
N ASP A 64 -1.62 3.36 13.18
CA ASP A 64 -0.34 2.69 13.04
C ASP A 64 -0.12 2.31 11.55
N PHE A 65 1.01 1.69 11.21
CA PHE A 65 1.29 1.33 9.80
C PHE A 65 0.25 0.35 9.23
N THR A 66 -0.28 -0.57 10.03
CA THR A 66 -1.34 -1.49 9.60
C THR A 66 -2.64 -0.74 9.32
N GLY A 67 -3.02 0.20 10.20
CA GLY A 67 -4.15 1.10 10.00
C GLY A 67 -3.97 1.99 8.78
N LEU A 68 -2.76 2.48 8.53
CA LEU A 68 -2.42 3.29 7.36
C LEU A 68 -2.54 2.48 6.06
N ALA A 69 -2.02 1.24 6.04
CA ALA A 69 -2.19 0.33 4.91
C ALA A 69 -3.67 0.01 4.66
N ASN A 70 -4.46 -0.25 5.72
CA ASN A 70 -5.89 -0.48 5.62
C ASN A 70 -6.62 0.75 5.03
N PHE A 71 -6.29 1.95 5.52
CA PHE A 71 -6.82 3.20 4.99
C PHE A 71 -6.50 3.34 3.50
N MET A 72 -5.26 3.11 3.10
CA MET A 72 -4.82 3.24 1.71
C MET A 72 -5.47 2.20 0.79
N ILE A 73 -5.61 0.94 1.20
CA ILE A 73 -6.32 -0.07 0.40
C ILE A 73 -7.78 0.35 0.17
N ASN A 74 -8.46 0.83 1.22
CA ASN A 74 -9.82 1.35 1.08
C ASN A 74 -9.88 2.59 0.17
N TYR A 75 -8.89 3.48 0.26
CA TYR A 75 -8.79 4.66 -0.60
C TYR A 75 -8.60 4.26 -2.08
N THR A 76 -7.72 3.30 -2.35
CA THR A 76 -7.53 2.70 -3.68
C THR A 76 -8.82 2.07 -4.19
N SER A 77 -9.48 1.23 -3.39
CA SER A 77 -10.73 0.56 -3.77
C SER A 77 -11.86 1.53 -4.13
N ARG A 78 -11.96 2.67 -3.43
CA ARG A 78 -12.89 3.75 -3.79
C ARG A 78 -12.56 4.36 -5.15
N ASN A 79 -11.28 4.65 -5.41
CA ASN A 79 -10.85 5.16 -6.71
C ASN A 79 -11.12 4.15 -7.83
N VAL A 80 -10.83 2.87 -7.61
CA VAL A 80 -11.19 1.78 -8.54
C VAL A 80 -12.70 1.79 -8.80
N SER A 81 -13.53 1.83 -7.76
CA SER A 81 -14.99 1.84 -7.91
C SER A 81 -15.51 3.07 -8.64
N ASP A 82 -14.91 4.24 -8.45
CA ASP A 82 -15.34 5.48 -9.09
C ASP A 82 -14.99 5.49 -10.57
N VAL A 83 -13.77 5.09 -10.93
CA VAL A 83 -13.35 5.02 -12.33
C VAL A 83 -14.06 3.89 -13.08
N LEU A 84 -14.40 2.77 -12.42
CA LEU A 84 -15.24 1.72 -13.01
C LEU A 84 -16.59 2.27 -13.49
N LYS A 85 -17.20 3.22 -12.76
CA LYS A 85 -18.45 3.87 -13.20
C LYS A 85 -18.22 4.66 -14.50
N GLU A 86 -17.06 5.29 -14.65
CA GLU A 86 -16.70 6.04 -15.85
C GLU A 86 -16.39 5.14 -17.04
N ILE A 87 -15.72 4.01 -16.82
CA ILE A 87 -15.47 2.98 -17.85
C ILE A 87 -16.79 2.49 -18.43
N LYS A 88 -17.78 2.20 -17.57
CA LYS A 88 -19.14 1.79 -17.99
C LYS A 88 -19.86 2.87 -18.80
N LEU A 89 -19.60 4.15 -18.54
CA LEU A 89 -20.12 5.25 -19.37
C LEU A 89 -19.41 5.35 -20.72
N TYR A 90 -18.13 4.97 -20.77
CA TYR A 90 -17.33 4.93 -22.00
C TYR A 90 -17.79 3.83 -22.96
N GLU A 91 -18.27 2.69 -22.45
CA GLU A 91 -18.80 1.59 -23.27
C GLU A 91 -19.88 2.05 -24.25
N GLY A 92 -20.73 2.99 -23.85
CA GLY A 92 -21.80 3.51 -24.71
C GLY A 92 -21.34 4.44 -25.84
N ASN A 93 -20.08 4.90 -25.81
CA ASN A 93 -19.57 5.98 -26.66
C ASN A 93 -18.31 5.60 -27.46
N THR A 94 -17.84 4.35 -27.37
CA THR A 94 -16.64 3.88 -28.07
C THR A 94 -16.97 2.93 -29.23
N THR A 95 -16.09 2.87 -30.22
CA THR A 95 -16.12 1.85 -31.29
C THR A 95 -15.33 0.59 -30.90
N ASP A 96 -14.31 0.72 -30.05
CA ASP A 96 -13.54 -0.41 -29.51
C ASP A 96 -14.10 -0.83 -28.16
N LEU A 97 -15.21 -1.57 -28.22
CA LEU A 97 -15.90 -2.11 -27.05
C LEU A 97 -15.10 -3.23 -26.37
N GLN A 98 -14.25 -3.94 -27.12
CA GLN A 98 -13.49 -5.06 -26.58
C GLN A 98 -12.47 -4.57 -25.54
N THR A 99 -11.72 -3.52 -25.88
CA THR A 99 -10.75 -2.91 -24.97
C THR A 99 -11.42 -2.35 -23.71
N ILE A 100 -12.55 -1.65 -23.85
CA ILE A 100 -13.27 -1.11 -22.68
C ILE A 100 -13.82 -2.23 -21.78
N LYS A 101 -14.36 -3.32 -22.35
CA LYS A 101 -14.83 -4.48 -21.56
C LYS A 101 -13.70 -5.18 -20.81
N LEU A 102 -12.53 -5.31 -21.43
CA LEU A 102 -11.35 -5.89 -20.79
C LEU A 102 -10.93 -5.01 -19.59
N CYS A 103 -10.87 -3.70 -19.77
CA CYS A 103 -10.65 -2.77 -18.67
C CYS A 103 -11.74 -2.88 -17.59
N GLU A 104 -13.02 -3.00 -17.96
CA GLU A 104 -14.09 -3.21 -16.97
C GLU A 104 -13.86 -4.48 -16.14
N GLU A 105 -13.48 -5.60 -16.78
CA GLU A 105 -13.14 -6.84 -16.09
C GLU A 105 -11.96 -6.67 -15.14
N MET A 106 -10.89 -6.01 -15.58
CA MET A 106 -9.73 -5.67 -14.73
C MET A 106 -10.12 -4.86 -13.50
N TYR A 107 -11.00 -3.87 -13.65
CA TYR A 107 -11.50 -3.07 -12.54
C TYR A 107 -12.36 -3.88 -11.56
N ASN A 108 -13.24 -4.75 -12.07
CA ASN A 108 -14.02 -5.65 -11.23
C ASN A 108 -13.10 -6.63 -10.46
N LEU A 109 -12.07 -7.17 -11.10
CA LEU A 109 -11.06 -8.01 -10.46
C LEU A 109 -10.27 -7.25 -9.40
N SER A 110 -9.89 -5.99 -9.67
CA SER A 110 -9.21 -5.13 -8.70
C SER A 110 -10.04 -4.90 -7.44
N LEU A 111 -11.37 -4.74 -7.53
CA LEU A 111 -12.23 -4.64 -6.35
C LEU A 111 -12.22 -5.92 -5.51
N ILE A 112 -12.19 -7.09 -6.16
CA ILE A 112 -12.08 -8.38 -5.47
C ILE A 112 -10.71 -8.51 -4.79
N TRP A 113 -9.64 -8.11 -5.48
CA TRP A 113 -8.29 -8.13 -4.93
C TRP A 113 -8.11 -7.16 -3.76
N ASP A 114 -8.68 -5.96 -3.82
CA ASP A 114 -8.63 -5.01 -2.70
C ASP A 114 -9.37 -5.57 -1.46
N ASP A 115 -10.53 -6.21 -1.63
CA ASP A 115 -11.23 -6.91 -0.52
C ASP A 115 -10.41 -8.06 0.05
N HIS A 116 -9.77 -8.86 -0.81
CA HIS A 116 -8.87 -9.93 -0.39
C HIS A 116 -7.64 -9.38 0.35
N ALA A 117 -7.07 -8.26 -0.10
CA ALA A 117 -5.96 -7.58 0.56
C ALA A 117 -6.35 -7.11 1.97
N LEU A 118 -7.56 -6.57 2.16
CA LEU A 118 -8.06 -6.18 3.47
C LEU A 118 -8.21 -7.38 4.42
N LYS A 119 -8.75 -8.50 3.93
CA LYS A 119 -8.86 -9.74 4.71
C LYS A 119 -7.48 -10.30 5.09
N ALA A 120 -6.56 -10.34 4.14
CA ALA A 120 -5.19 -10.80 4.35
C ALA A 120 -4.45 -9.91 5.36
N LEU A 121 -4.62 -8.58 5.27
CA LEU A 121 -4.03 -7.63 6.21
C LEU A 121 -4.53 -7.87 7.64
N GLY A 122 -5.83 -8.10 7.82
CA GLY A 122 -6.43 -8.47 9.10
C GLY A 122 -5.89 -9.81 9.67
N ALA A 123 -5.58 -10.76 8.78
CA ALA A 123 -4.96 -12.04 9.12
C ALA A 123 -3.43 -11.96 9.29
N LYS A 124 -2.82 -10.79 9.05
CA LYS A 124 -1.36 -10.58 9.01
C LYS A 124 -0.64 -11.45 7.97
N ASP A 125 -1.35 -11.85 6.93
CA ASP A 125 -0.80 -12.57 5.77
C ASP A 125 -0.26 -11.55 4.75
N TYR A 126 0.94 -11.05 5.02
CA TYR A 126 1.54 -9.98 4.24
C TYR A 126 1.94 -10.40 2.83
N ASP A 127 2.20 -11.69 2.58
CA ASP A 127 2.45 -12.19 1.23
C ASP A 127 1.19 -12.11 0.38
N SER A 128 0.03 -12.50 0.95
CA SER A 128 -1.24 -12.30 0.27
C SER A 128 -1.60 -10.83 0.11
N VAL A 129 -1.29 -9.94 1.06
CA VAL A 129 -1.48 -8.48 0.86
C VAL A 129 -0.66 -8.01 -0.34
N ASN A 130 0.63 -8.37 -0.41
CA ASN A 130 1.51 -8.01 -1.50
C ASN A 130 0.96 -8.50 -2.85
N PHE A 131 0.59 -9.79 -2.92
CA PHE A 131 0.03 -10.40 -4.12
C PHE A 131 -1.24 -9.70 -4.60
N ASN A 132 -2.21 -9.48 -3.72
CA ASN A 132 -3.50 -8.90 -4.11
C ASN A 132 -3.37 -7.41 -4.52
N VAL A 133 -2.63 -6.61 -3.75
CA VAL A 133 -2.39 -5.19 -4.10
C VAL A 133 -1.55 -5.06 -5.38
N GLY A 134 -0.55 -5.93 -5.53
CA GLY A 134 0.26 -6.04 -6.74
C GLY A 134 -0.56 -6.46 -7.95
N GLY A 135 -1.58 -7.30 -7.74
CA GLY A 135 -2.63 -7.57 -8.71
C GLY A 135 -3.30 -6.27 -9.15
N THR A 136 -3.90 -5.50 -8.23
CA THR A 136 -4.62 -4.27 -8.57
C THR A 136 -3.73 -3.31 -9.38
N LEU A 137 -2.46 -3.20 -8.99
CA LEU A 137 -1.45 -2.45 -9.74
C LEU A 137 -1.26 -2.99 -11.17
N GLY A 138 -1.07 -4.30 -11.32
CA GLY A 138 -0.90 -4.97 -12.62
C GLY A 138 -2.10 -4.78 -13.56
N ASN A 139 -3.32 -4.90 -13.04
CA ASN A 139 -4.54 -4.65 -13.81
C ASN A 139 -4.58 -3.22 -14.38
N MET A 140 -4.16 -2.21 -13.61
CA MET A 140 -4.11 -0.83 -14.11
C MET A 140 -3.04 -0.64 -15.20
N ILE A 141 -1.92 -1.35 -15.10
CA ILE A 141 -0.88 -1.35 -16.14
C ILE A 141 -1.43 -1.96 -17.43
N THR A 142 -2.00 -3.17 -17.36
CA THR A 142 -2.52 -3.82 -18.56
C THR A 142 -3.66 -3.03 -19.17
N CYS A 143 -4.60 -2.49 -18.38
CA CYS A 143 -5.64 -1.63 -18.93
C CYS A 143 -5.05 -0.37 -19.61
N ASN A 144 -3.98 0.23 -19.08
CA ASN A 144 -3.29 1.32 -19.75
C ASN A 144 -2.67 0.93 -21.09
N GLU A 145 -2.04 -0.23 -21.16
CA GLU A 145 -1.44 -0.76 -22.39
C GLU A 145 -2.51 -0.92 -23.47
N GLU A 146 -3.65 -1.51 -23.12
CA GLU A 146 -4.78 -1.72 -24.03
C GLU A 146 -5.43 -0.39 -24.47
N LEU A 147 -5.75 0.50 -23.52
CA LEU A 147 -6.32 1.82 -23.83
C LEU A 147 -5.41 2.66 -24.75
N SER A 148 -4.09 2.48 -24.66
CA SER A 148 -3.13 3.20 -25.50
C SER A 148 -3.18 2.80 -26.97
N THR A 149 -3.82 1.68 -27.30
CA THR A 149 -4.01 1.20 -28.68
C THR A 149 -5.30 1.71 -29.33
N MET A 150 -6.22 2.28 -28.54
CA MET A 150 -7.51 2.77 -29.03
C MET A 150 -7.37 4.06 -29.86
N GLU A 151 -8.30 4.26 -30.80
CA GLU A 151 -8.45 5.53 -31.54
C GLU A 151 -9.86 6.12 -31.35
N PRO A 152 -10.00 7.32 -30.73
CA PRO A 152 -8.93 8.11 -30.10
C PRO A 152 -8.49 7.53 -28.74
N VAL A 153 -7.23 7.77 -28.38
CA VAL A 153 -6.67 7.32 -27.09
C VAL A 153 -7.36 8.05 -25.92
N PRO A 154 -7.99 7.32 -24.97
CA PRO A 154 -8.69 7.93 -23.84
C PRO A 154 -7.72 8.33 -22.72
N GLN A 155 -6.96 9.42 -22.95
CA GLN A 155 -5.93 9.92 -22.01
C GLN A 155 -6.45 10.17 -20.59
N SER A 156 -7.72 10.54 -20.44
CA SER A 156 -8.33 10.74 -19.12
C SER A 156 -8.41 9.44 -18.31
N LEU A 157 -8.75 8.31 -18.94
CA LEU A 157 -8.78 7.01 -18.28
C LEU A 157 -7.36 6.53 -17.94
N ILE A 158 -6.40 6.73 -18.84
CA ILE A 158 -4.99 6.38 -18.62
C ILE A 158 -4.41 7.14 -17.41
N ALA A 159 -4.72 8.42 -17.28
CA ALA A 159 -4.30 9.22 -16.12
C ALA A 159 -4.89 8.66 -14.81
N LYS A 160 -6.16 8.25 -14.82
CA LYS A 160 -6.86 7.68 -13.65
C LYS A 160 -6.30 6.32 -13.23
N ASN A 161 -6.07 5.44 -14.21
CA ASN A 161 -5.36 4.17 -13.99
C ASN A 161 -3.98 4.40 -13.39
N THR A 162 -3.25 5.43 -13.86
CA THR A 162 -1.93 5.78 -13.33
C THR A 162 -1.99 6.22 -11.88
N VAL A 163 -3.02 7.00 -11.49
CA VAL A 163 -3.26 7.34 -10.08
C VAL A 163 -3.48 6.07 -9.26
N ILE A 164 -4.38 5.18 -9.66
CA ILE A 164 -4.66 3.93 -8.93
C ILE A 164 -3.41 3.06 -8.80
N LYS A 165 -2.63 2.91 -9.88
CA LYS A 165 -1.33 2.21 -9.87
C LYS A 165 -0.39 2.80 -8.82
N ASN A 166 -0.28 4.14 -8.76
CA ASN A 166 0.58 4.83 -7.79
C ASN A 166 0.05 4.67 -6.35
N LEU A 167 -1.27 4.68 -6.14
CA LEU A 167 -1.88 4.39 -4.84
C LEU A 167 -1.54 2.97 -4.36
N SER A 168 -1.67 1.97 -5.23
CA SER A 168 -1.25 0.60 -4.92
C SER A 168 0.23 0.51 -4.59
N ASN A 169 1.09 1.26 -5.28
CA ASN A 169 2.52 1.29 -4.98
C ASN A 169 2.83 1.90 -3.59
N ILE A 170 2.09 2.92 -3.17
CA ILE A 170 2.18 3.46 -1.79
C ILE A 170 1.81 2.37 -0.77
N VAL A 171 0.74 1.59 -1.01
CA VAL A 171 0.36 0.47 -0.13
C VAL A 171 1.48 -0.56 -0.03
N LEU A 172 2.06 -0.98 -1.16
CA LEU A 172 3.16 -1.94 -1.19
C LEU A 172 4.41 -1.41 -0.47
N THR A 173 4.69 -0.12 -0.58
CA THR A 173 5.81 0.52 0.13
C THR A 173 5.59 0.50 1.64
N ILE A 174 4.38 0.84 2.11
CA ILE A 174 4.03 0.75 3.54
C ILE A 174 4.19 -0.70 4.02
N LEU A 175 3.67 -1.66 3.26
CA LEU A 175 3.73 -3.07 3.59
C LEU A 175 5.18 -3.57 3.71
N GLU A 176 5.98 -3.36 2.68
CA GLU A 176 7.33 -3.93 2.59
C GLU A 176 8.32 -3.21 3.52
N CYS A 177 8.22 -1.88 3.64
CA CYS A 177 9.23 -1.08 4.33
C CYS A 177 8.92 -0.82 5.79
N PHE A 178 7.64 -0.85 6.18
CA PHE A 178 7.22 -0.42 7.51
C PHE A 178 6.46 -1.50 8.28
N ILE A 179 5.81 -2.45 7.60
CA ILE A 179 5.10 -3.57 8.24
C ILE A 179 5.94 -4.85 8.28
N ARG A 180 6.49 -5.29 7.15
CA ARG A 180 7.31 -6.51 7.07
C ARG A 180 8.69 -6.27 7.68
N LYS A 181 9.07 -7.10 8.66
CA LYS A 181 10.44 -7.09 9.20
C LYS A 181 11.39 -7.73 8.19
N GLY A 182 12.39 -6.98 7.72
CA GLY A 182 13.51 -7.52 6.94
C GLY A 182 13.34 -7.52 5.41
N SER A 183 12.46 -6.70 4.85
CA SER A 183 12.38 -6.56 3.38
C SER A 183 13.63 -5.87 2.83
N ILE A 184 14.33 -6.54 1.92
CA ILE A 184 15.55 -6.06 1.24
C ILE A 184 15.23 -4.90 0.28
N TYR A 185 13.96 -4.78 -0.12
CA TYR A 185 13.47 -3.73 -1.02
C TYR A 185 13.53 -2.32 -0.42
N CYS A 186 13.72 -2.22 0.89
CA CYS A 186 13.56 -0.99 1.64
C CYS A 186 14.87 -0.43 2.20
N SER A 187 15.97 -1.16 2.04
CA SER A 187 17.32 -0.73 2.39
C SER A 187 17.91 0.19 1.31
N HIS A 188 17.53 1.46 1.36
CA HIS A 188 18.26 2.62 0.83
C HIS A 188 17.81 3.86 1.60
#